data_AF-A0A7S2QYC1-F1
#
_entry.id   AF-A0A7S2QYC1-F1
#
_cell.length_a   1.000
_cell.length_b   1.000
_cell.length_c   1.000
_cell.angle_alpha   90.00
_cell.angle_beta   90.00
_cell.angle_gamma   90.00
#
_symmetry.space_group_name_H-M   'P 1'
#
loop_
_entity.id
_entity.type
_entity.pdbx_description
1 polymer ?
#
loop_
_entity_poly.entity_id
_entity_poly.type
_entity_poly.pdbx_seq_one_letter_code
_entity_poly.pdbx_strand_id
1 'polypeptide(L)'
;VKTKRDFNDLPKSRQKGMLTGSAWYSAQAYRAYNQALGRCIRHPKDYAALFLVDARFREGGQYMMNNISKWIRKSVTACGSVNESVRNVDEFFKRTKKMLLEKEIKTESTDAPADETQNPESPVEYRAHRNENIFNAIGCEDNRKLCDAMDALHQAALSCEEPMRVNAIAKATTSIRALTYKVTNGSKLAKPGPGKVEGVGKSIGAQIDYFLEHDKFERMEYYLRGERMPH
;
A
#
# COMPACT_ATOMS: atom_id res chain seq x y z
N VAL A 1 -4.75 -18.68 26.85
CA VAL A 1 -6.09 -18.12 26.47
C VAL A 1 -7.04 -18.07 27.66
N LYS A 2 -7.30 -19.18 28.37
CA LYS A 2 -8.22 -19.25 29.52
C LYS A 2 -7.94 -18.20 30.62
N THR A 3 -6.71 -18.11 31.11
CA THR A 3 -6.30 -17.14 32.15
C THR A 3 -6.57 -15.68 31.78
N LYS A 4 -6.37 -15.31 30.50
CA LYS A 4 -6.62 -13.94 30.03
C LYS A 4 -8.10 -13.66 29.88
N ARG A 5 -8.88 -14.66 29.46
CA ARG A 5 -10.32 -14.59 29.37
C ARG A 5 -10.94 -14.35 30.75
N ASP A 6 -10.55 -15.16 31.72
CA ASP A 6 -11.03 -15.07 33.11
C ASP A 6 -10.65 -13.73 33.74
N PHE A 7 -9.42 -13.24 33.48
CA PHE A 7 -8.99 -11.91 33.92
C PHE A 7 -9.86 -10.78 33.35
N ASN A 8 -10.20 -10.84 32.06
CA ASN A 8 -11.03 -9.84 31.40
C ASN A 8 -12.49 -9.88 31.91
N ASP A 9 -12.95 -11.01 32.44
CA ASP A 9 -14.28 -11.16 33.02
C ASP A 9 -14.37 -10.69 34.48
N LEU A 10 -13.24 -10.36 35.13
CA LEU A 10 -13.22 -9.77 36.48
C LEU A 10 -13.92 -8.39 36.52
N PRO A 11 -14.65 -8.06 37.60
CA PRO A 11 -15.31 -6.76 37.75
C PRO A 11 -14.34 -5.57 37.62
N LYS A 12 -13.13 -5.72 38.15
CA LYS A 12 -12.06 -4.71 38.06
C LYS A 12 -11.64 -4.42 36.61
N SER A 13 -11.67 -5.41 35.73
CA SER A 13 -11.33 -5.26 34.32
C SER A 13 -12.44 -4.53 33.55
N ARG A 14 -13.70 -4.81 33.89
CA ARG A 14 -14.86 -4.10 33.32
C ARG A 14 -14.92 -2.64 33.74
N GLN A 15 -14.60 -2.33 35.00
CA GLN A 15 -14.47 -0.95 35.49
C GLN A 15 -13.40 -0.14 34.75
N LYS A 16 -12.37 -0.81 34.20
CA LYS A 16 -11.34 -0.20 33.34
C LYS A 16 -11.75 -0.13 31.86
N GLY A 17 -13.00 -0.44 31.51
CA GLY A 17 -13.49 -0.42 30.13
C GLY A 17 -12.91 -1.52 29.25
N MET A 18 -12.36 -2.59 29.81
CA MET A 18 -11.81 -3.70 29.02
C MET A 18 -12.93 -4.54 28.39
N LEU A 19 -12.65 -5.10 27.20
CA LEU A 19 -13.53 -6.08 26.57
C LEU A 19 -13.72 -7.30 27.47
N THR A 20 -14.92 -7.89 27.46
CA THR A 20 -15.17 -9.19 28.10
C THR A 20 -14.22 -10.25 27.55
N GLY A 21 -14.02 -11.33 28.30
CA GLY A 21 -13.14 -12.41 27.88
C GLY A 21 -13.56 -13.00 26.52
N SER A 22 -14.87 -13.17 26.30
CA SER A 22 -15.42 -13.64 25.03
C SER A 22 -15.21 -12.66 23.88
N ALA A 23 -15.46 -11.36 24.09
CA ALA A 23 -15.25 -10.34 23.07
C ALA A 23 -13.77 -10.18 22.70
N TRP A 24 -12.87 -10.24 23.69
CA TRP A 24 -11.43 -10.23 23.46
C TRP A 24 -10.98 -11.45 22.64
N TYR A 25 -11.48 -12.64 22.97
CA TYR A 25 -11.15 -13.86 22.26
C TYR A 25 -11.60 -13.81 20.80
N SER A 26 -12.84 -13.38 20.55
CA SER A 26 -13.36 -13.15 19.21
C SER A 26 -12.51 -12.13 18.45
N ALA A 27 -12.21 -10.98 19.05
CA ALA A 27 -11.37 -9.95 18.44
C ALA A 27 -9.96 -10.45 18.09
N GLN A 28 -9.39 -11.33 18.90
CA GLN A 28 -8.09 -11.95 18.60
C GLN A 28 -8.18 -12.88 17.39
N ALA A 29 -9.23 -13.72 17.31
CA ALA A 29 -9.44 -14.61 16.16
C ALA A 29 -9.61 -13.80 14.85
N TYR A 30 -10.42 -12.74 14.87
CA TYR A 30 -10.61 -11.91 13.68
C TYR A 30 -9.37 -11.11 13.28
N ARG A 31 -8.54 -10.68 14.23
CA ARG A 31 -7.23 -10.09 13.91
C ARG A 31 -6.35 -11.07 13.16
N ALA A 32 -6.33 -12.34 13.56
CA ALA A 32 -5.58 -13.37 12.83
C ALA A 32 -6.11 -13.57 11.40
N TYR A 33 -7.43 -13.65 11.21
CA TYR A 33 -8.02 -13.72 9.85
C TYR A 33 -7.66 -12.51 8.99
N ASN A 34 -7.83 -11.31 9.51
CA ASN A 34 -7.52 -10.08 8.78
C ASN A 34 -6.02 -9.94 8.45
N GLN A 35 -5.14 -10.48 9.30
CA GLN A 35 -3.71 -10.58 8.99
C GLN A 35 -3.45 -11.56 7.86
N ALA A 36 -4.02 -12.77 7.89
CA ALA A 36 -3.87 -13.75 6.81
C ALA A 36 -4.38 -13.20 5.47
N LEU A 37 -5.56 -12.57 5.48
CA LEU A 37 -6.15 -11.90 4.31
C LEU A 37 -5.20 -10.86 3.69
N GLY A 38 -4.57 -10.02 4.53
CA GLY A 38 -3.62 -9.00 4.07
C GLY A 38 -2.25 -9.56 3.63
N ARG A 39 -1.91 -10.80 3.97
CA ARG A 39 -0.68 -11.45 3.52
C ARG A 39 -0.85 -12.18 2.18
N CYS A 40 -2.06 -12.71 1.94
CA CYS A 40 -2.39 -13.44 0.72
C CYS A 40 -2.73 -12.53 -0.46
N ILE A 41 -3.29 -11.34 -0.23
CA ILE A 41 -3.65 -10.39 -1.30
C ILE A 41 -2.88 -9.10 -1.05
N ARG A 42 -1.85 -8.86 -1.87
CA ARG A 42 -0.87 -7.77 -1.64
C ARG A 42 -1.15 -6.51 -2.45
N HIS A 43 -1.76 -6.64 -3.62
CA HIS A 43 -2.09 -5.51 -4.49
C HIS A 43 -3.38 -5.74 -5.31
N PRO A 44 -3.96 -4.71 -5.94
CA PRO A 44 -5.23 -4.82 -6.66
C PRO A 44 -5.24 -5.77 -7.87
N LYS A 45 -4.05 -6.12 -8.37
CA LYS A 45 -3.85 -7.09 -9.46
C LYS A 45 -3.49 -8.50 -8.95
N ASP A 46 -3.48 -8.71 -7.64
CA ASP A 46 -3.18 -9.98 -6.99
C ASP A 46 -4.49 -10.73 -6.73
N TYR A 47 -4.49 -12.03 -6.98
CA TYR A 47 -5.65 -12.90 -6.78
C TYR A 47 -5.25 -14.06 -5.88
N ALA A 48 -6.04 -14.31 -4.84
CA ALA A 48 -5.85 -15.45 -3.96
C ALA A 48 -7.18 -16.11 -3.63
N ALA A 49 -7.14 -17.41 -3.38
CA ALA A 49 -8.23 -18.15 -2.77
C ALA A 49 -7.90 -18.40 -1.29
N LEU A 50 -8.82 -18.06 -0.40
CA LEU A 50 -8.70 -18.34 1.03
C LEU A 50 -9.87 -19.20 1.49
N PHE A 51 -9.57 -20.39 2.02
CA PHE A 51 -10.57 -21.29 2.58
C PHE A 51 -10.71 -21.05 4.08
N LEU A 52 -11.84 -20.47 4.48
CA LEU A 52 -12.18 -20.25 5.88
C LEU A 52 -12.95 -21.46 6.41
N VAL A 53 -12.22 -22.45 6.92
CA VAL A 53 -12.81 -23.70 7.46
C VAL A 53 -13.29 -23.47 8.90
N ASP A 54 -14.38 -22.73 9.05
CA ASP A 54 -14.95 -22.40 10.36
C ASP A 54 -16.47 -22.25 10.29
N ALA A 55 -17.19 -23.11 11.00
CA ALA A 55 -18.66 -23.16 11.02
C ALA A 55 -19.29 -21.82 11.42
N ARG A 56 -18.57 -21.00 12.21
CA ARG A 56 -19.05 -19.69 12.64
C ARG A 56 -19.29 -18.77 11.46
N PHE A 57 -18.57 -18.87 10.34
CA PHE A 57 -18.85 -18.02 9.17
C PHE A 57 -20.20 -18.30 8.52
N ARG A 58 -20.72 -19.52 8.69
CA ARG A 58 -22.06 -19.91 8.25
C ARG A 58 -23.11 -19.57 9.31
N GLU A 59 -22.82 -19.87 10.58
CA GLU A 59 -23.79 -19.78 11.68
C GLU A 59 -23.89 -18.38 12.31
N GLY A 60 -22.79 -17.64 12.36
CA GLY A 60 -22.70 -16.32 12.98
C GLY A 60 -23.12 -15.16 12.07
N GLY A 61 -23.55 -15.45 10.84
CA GLY A 61 -24.15 -14.49 9.90
C GLY A 61 -23.46 -13.13 9.82
N GLN A 62 -24.25 -12.06 9.93
CA GLN A 62 -23.79 -10.68 9.79
C GLN A 62 -22.74 -10.30 10.85
N TYR A 63 -22.80 -10.87 12.05
CA TYR A 63 -21.85 -10.58 13.12
C TYR A 63 -20.42 -10.99 12.75
N MET A 64 -20.26 -12.17 12.15
CA MET A 64 -18.94 -12.64 11.71
C MET A 64 -18.42 -11.80 10.55
N MET A 65 -19.28 -11.50 9.57
CA MET A 65 -18.94 -10.64 8.44
C MET A 65 -18.52 -9.24 8.88
N ASN A 66 -19.14 -8.70 9.93
CA ASN A 66 -18.80 -7.38 10.46
C ASN A 66 -17.42 -7.30 11.11
N ASN A 67 -16.81 -8.42 11.47
CA ASN A 67 -15.46 -8.46 12.05
C ASN A 67 -14.35 -8.75 11.00
N ILE A 68 -14.73 -9.08 9.77
CA ILE A 68 -13.82 -9.17 8.63
C ILE A 68 -13.65 -7.79 7.99
N SER A 69 -12.47 -7.51 7.45
CA SER A 69 -12.16 -6.26 6.73
C SER A 69 -13.20 -5.93 5.65
N LYS A 70 -13.67 -4.67 5.62
CA LYS A 70 -14.77 -4.23 4.73
C LYS A 70 -14.54 -4.57 3.25
N TRP A 71 -13.29 -4.48 2.79
CA TRP A 71 -12.93 -4.65 1.39
C TRP A 71 -13.15 -6.08 0.88
N ILE A 72 -13.07 -7.11 1.73
CA ILE A 72 -13.22 -8.50 1.31
C ILE A 72 -14.64 -9.05 1.52
N ARG A 73 -15.49 -8.39 2.32
CA ARG A 73 -16.82 -8.91 2.69
C ARG A 73 -17.70 -9.29 1.50
N LYS A 74 -17.60 -8.56 0.39
CA LYS A 74 -18.37 -8.83 -0.84
C LYS A 74 -17.86 -10.03 -1.63
N SER A 75 -16.65 -10.50 -1.31
CA SER A 75 -15.97 -11.61 -1.99
C SER A 75 -15.91 -12.88 -1.13
N VAL A 76 -16.51 -12.86 0.07
CA VAL A 76 -16.62 -14.04 0.93
C VAL A 76 -17.89 -14.80 0.57
N THR A 77 -17.77 -16.08 0.26
CA THR A 77 -18.88 -16.97 -0.08
C THR A 77 -18.89 -18.16 0.88
N ALA A 78 -20.01 -18.37 1.57
CA ALA A 78 -20.21 -19.58 2.37
C ALA A 78 -20.49 -20.75 1.43
N CYS A 79 -19.74 -21.84 1.59
CA CYS A 79 -19.93 -23.07 0.82
C CYS A 79 -20.48 -24.17 1.73
N GLY A 80 -21.45 -24.95 1.26
CA GLY A 80 -22.04 -26.07 1.98
C GLY A 80 -21.18 -27.33 1.96
N SER A 81 -20.25 -27.44 1.01
CA SER A 81 -19.32 -28.57 0.89
C SER A 81 -17.92 -28.14 0.42
N VAL A 82 -16.93 -29.00 0.66
CA VAL A 82 -15.56 -28.79 0.15
C VAL A 82 -15.58 -28.74 -1.38
N ASN A 83 -16.29 -29.65 -2.04
CA ASN A 83 -16.38 -29.70 -3.49
C ASN A 83 -16.97 -28.43 -4.10
N GLU A 84 -17.98 -27.83 -3.45
CA GLU A 84 -18.52 -26.53 -3.86
C GLU A 84 -17.46 -25.42 -3.76
N SER A 85 -16.70 -25.37 -2.66
CA SER A 85 -15.63 -24.38 -2.50
C SER A 85 -14.54 -24.53 -3.57
N VAL A 86 -14.17 -25.76 -3.92
CA VAL A 86 -13.17 -26.03 -4.97
C VAL A 86 -13.70 -25.63 -6.35
N ARG A 87 -14.97 -25.95 -6.67
CA ARG A 87 -15.61 -25.53 -7.92
C ARG A 87 -15.66 -24.01 -8.07
N ASN A 88 -16.05 -23.29 -7.01
CA ASN A 88 -16.11 -21.84 -7.02
C ASN A 88 -14.74 -21.21 -7.31
N VAL A 89 -13.66 -21.79 -6.75
CA VAL A 89 -12.29 -21.34 -7.00
C VAL A 89 -11.85 -21.64 -8.43
N ASP A 90 -12.11 -22.86 -8.93
CA ASP A 90 -11.80 -23.25 -10.30
C ASP A 90 -12.52 -22.35 -11.33
N GLU A 91 -13.82 -22.12 -11.16
CA GLU A 91 -14.59 -21.20 -12.01
C GLU A 91 -14.06 -19.77 -11.96
N PHE A 92 -13.68 -19.28 -10.78
CA PHE A 92 -13.08 -17.97 -10.62
C PHE A 92 -11.79 -17.82 -11.43
N PHE A 93 -10.87 -18.79 -11.33
CA PHE A 93 -9.60 -18.73 -12.06
C PHE A 93 -9.77 -18.94 -13.56
N LYS A 94 -10.69 -19.82 -13.99
CA LYS A 94 -11.05 -19.95 -15.42
C LYS A 94 -11.58 -18.65 -16.00
N ARG A 95 -12.52 -18.00 -15.30
CA ARG A 95 -13.06 -16.69 -15.72
C ARG A 95 -11.98 -15.63 -15.77
N THR A 96 -11.13 -15.57 -14.75
CA THR A 96 -10.03 -14.60 -14.67
C THR A 96 -9.03 -14.79 -15.81
N LYS A 97 -8.61 -16.04 -16.08
CA LYS A 97 -7.72 -16.37 -17.20
C LYS A 97 -8.33 -15.97 -18.55
N LYS A 98 -9.61 -16.26 -18.77
CA LYS A 98 -10.33 -15.86 -19.99
C LYS A 98 -10.34 -14.33 -20.17
N MET A 99 -10.63 -13.57 -19.12
CA MET A 99 -10.61 -12.10 -19.17
C MET A 99 -9.21 -11.52 -19.41
N LEU A 100 -8.14 -12.19 -18.96
CA LEU A 100 -6.77 -11.77 -19.25
C LEU A 100 -6.41 -12.02 -20.72
N LEU A 101 -6.72 -13.22 -21.23
CA LEU A 101 -6.50 -13.58 -22.64
C LEU A 101 -7.29 -12.67 -23.60
N GLU A 102 -8.55 -12.35 -23.29
CA GLU A 102 -9.36 -11.44 -24.11
C GLU A 102 -8.84 -10.01 -24.12
N LYS A 103 -8.15 -9.58 -23.06
CA LYS A 103 -7.49 -8.27 -23.03
C LYS A 103 -6.24 -8.27 -23.90
N GLU A 104 -5.46 -9.34 -23.88
CA GLU A 104 -4.27 -9.49 -24.74
C GLU A 104 -4.67 -9.49 -26.23
N ILE A 105 -5.68 -10.27 -26.63
CA ILE A 105 -6.14 -10.36 -28.03
C ILE A 105 -6.67 -9.01 -28.56
N LYS A 106 -7.37 -8.23 -27.72
CA LYS A 106 -7.86 -6.89 -28.12
C LYS A 106 -6.76 -5.83 -28.21
N THR A 107 -5.60 -6.09 -27.63
CA THR A 107 -4.44 -5.19 -27.70
C THR A 107 -3.61 -5.46 -28.97
N GLU A 108 -3.73 -6.65 -29.57
CA GLU A 108 -2.98 -7.05 -30.78
C GLU A 108 -3.77 -6.88 -32.09
N SER A 109 -5.10 -6.72 -32.08
CA SER A 109 -5.94 -6.68 -33.29
C SER A 109 -6.28 -5.28 -33.82
N THR A 110 -5.57 -4.23 -33.40
CA THR A 110 -5.68 -2.88 -33.98
C THR A 110 -4.29 -2.36 -34.35
N ASP A 111 -3.71 -2.86 -35.44
CA ASP A 111 -2.61 -2.19 -36.15
C ASP A 111 -2.47 -2.70 -37.60
N ALA A 112 -2.90 -1.85 -38.58
CA ALA A 112 -2.33 -1.60 -39.94
C ALA A 112 -3.40 -1.12 -40.96
N PRO A 113 -3.08 -0.34 -42.03
CA PRO A 113 -1.90 0.50 -42.33
C PRO A 113 -2.24 2.02 -42.49
N ALA A 114 -1.20 2.83 -42.60
CA ALA A 114 -1.15 4.29 -42.54
C ALA A 114 -2.03 5.07 -43.55
N ASP A 115 -2.73 6.08 -43.03
CA ASP A 115 -2.93 7.38 -43.70
C ASP A 115 -2.39 8.47 -42.75
N GLU A 116 -1.72 9.45 -43.33
CA GLU A 116 -0.90 10.45 -42.65
C GLU A 116 -1.76 11.34 -41.74
N THR A 117 -1.73 11.11 -40.41
CA THR A 117 -1.85 12.15 -39.38
C THR A 117 -1.68 11.57 -37.96
N GLN A 118 -0.65 12.06 -37.26
CA GLN A 118 -0.44 12.04 -35.79
C GLN A 118 -0.33 10.68 -35.06
N ASN A 119 0.90 10.41 -34.60
CA ASN A 119 1.38 9.23 -33.88
C ASN A 119 0.97 9.18 -32.37
N PRO A 120 0.43 8.06 -31.82
CA PRO A 120 0.36 7.84 -30.38
C PRO A 120 0.98 6.50 -29.91
N GLU A 121 2.01 6.55 -29.05
CA GLU A 121 2.58 5.39 -28.33
C GLU A 121 1.96 5.19 -26.93
N SER A 122 1.83 3.91 -26.57
CA SER A 122 1.47 3.20 -25.31
C SER A 122 2.15 3.69 -23.99
N PRO A 123 1.75 3.26 -22.77
CA PRO A 123 0.42 3.26 -22.15
C PRO A 123 0.38 3.95 -20.74
N VAL A 124 -0.49 4.95 -20.65
CA VAL A 124 -1.19 5.49 -19.46
C VAL A 124 -0.35 6.14 -18.34
N GLU A 125 0.09 7.36 -18.63
CA GLU A 125 0.25 8.42 -17.63
C GLU A 125 -1.03 8.55 -16.77
N TYR A 126 -0.89 8.37 -15.45
CA TYR A 126 -1.81 9.04 -14.54
C TYR A 126 -1.61 10.54 -14.72
N ARG A 127 -2.61 11.21 -15.31
CA ARG A 127 -2.70 12.67 -15.47
C ARG A 127 -2.49 13.38 -14.13
N ALA A 128 -1.24 13.66 -13.79
CA ALA A 128 -0.89 14.89 -13.10
C ALA A 128 -0.77 15.93 -14.20
N HIS A 129 -1.45 17.06 -14.06
CA HIS A 129 -1.31 18.17 -14.98
C HIS A 129 0.16 18.55 -15.09
N ARG A 130 0.75 18.17 -16.23
CA ARG A 130 2.03 18.62 -16.73
C ARG A 130 1.96 20.12 -16.92
N ASN A 131 2.44 20.86 -15.94
CA ASN A 131 3.12 22.13 -16.20
C ASN A 131 4.62 21.81 -16.28
N GLU A 132 5.09 21.47 -17.47
CA GLU A 132 6.51 21.19 -17.77
C GLU A 132 7.44 22.41 -17.53
N ASN A 133 6.92 23.55 -17.06
CA ASN A 133 7.67 24.76 -16.73
C ASN A 133 7.85 25.06 -15.22
N ILE A 134 7.53 24.12 -14.30
CA ILE A 134 7.74 24.32 -12.84
C ILE A 134 8.90 23.47 -12.28
N PHE A 135 9.39 22.47 -13.01
CA PHE A 135 10.25 21.43 -12.44
C PHE A 135 11.72 21.82 -12.17
N ASN A 136 12.19 22.99 -12.63
CA ASN A 136 13.58 23.45 -12.41
C ASN A 136 13.72 24.62 -11.42
N ALA A 137 12.61 25.24 -11.00
CA ALA A 137 12.67 26.34 -10.04
C ALA A 137 12.69 25.76 -8.62
N ILE A 138 13.88 25.65 -8.04
CA ILE A 138 14.04 25.33 -6.63
C ILE A 138 13.70 26.60 -5.85
N GLY A 139 12.70 26.54 -4.97
CA GLY A 139 12.26 27.69 -4.17
C GLY A 139 13.35 28.21 -3.22
N CYS A 140 14.30 27.36 -2.83
CA CYS A 140 15.45 27.69 -2.01
C CYS A 140 16.68 26.88 -2.44
N GLU A 141 17.70 27.57 -2.95
CA GLU A 141 18.94 26.96 -3.49
C GLU A 141 19.64 26.02 -2.49
N ASP A 142 19.53 26.28 -1.19
CA ASP A 142 20.08 25.44 -0.12
C ASP A 142 19.51 24.01 -0.10
N ASN A 143 18.32 23.80 -0.67
CA ASN A 143 17.68 22.50 -0.75
C ASN A 143 18.11 21.71 -2.01
N ARG A 144 18.96 22.27 -2.89
CA ARG A 144 19.34 21.64 -4.16
C ARG A 144 19.93 20.24 -3.97
N LYS A 145 20.94 20.11 -3.11
CA LYS A 145 21.58 18.80 -2.83
C LYS A 145 20.59 17.76 -2.31
N LEU A 146 19.66 18.18 -1.44
CA LEU A 146 18.61 17.31 -0.91
C LEU A 146 17.67 16.87 -2.04
N CYS A 147 17.25 17.79 -2.91
CA CYS A 147 16.39 17.48 -4.04
C CYS A 147 17.06 16.50 -5.01
N ASP A 148 18.31 16.77 -5.40
CA ASP A 148 19.09 15.91 -6.30
C ASP A 148 19.24 14.49 -5.73
N ALA A 149 19.52 14.38 -4.42
CA ALA A 149 19.60 13.10 -3.74
C ALA A 149 18.24 12.38 -3.68
N MET A 150 17.13 13.12 -3.54
CA MET A 150 15.78 12.55 -3.55
C MET A 150 15.38 12.08 -4.95
N ASP A 151 15.81 12.77 -6.00
CA ASP A 151 15.62 12.34 -7.38
C ASP A 151 16.39 11.05 -7.66
N ALA A 152 17.65 10.97 -7.21
CA ALA A 152 18.43 9.74 -7.31
C ALA A 152 17.73 8.59 -6.56
N LEU A 153 17.18 8.86 -5.37
CA LEU A 153 16.43 7.89 -4.58
C LEU A 153 15.13 7.45 -5.28
N HIS A 154 14.46 8.37 -5.98
CA HIS A 154 13.26 8.08 -6.77
C HIS A 154 13.60 7.18 -7.96
N GLN A 155 14.67 7.50 -8.69
CA GLN A 155 15.15 6.69 -9.81
C GLN A 155 15.56 5.28 -9.37
N ALA A 156 16.27 5.16 -8.25
CA ALA A 156 16.62 3.86 -7.66
C ALA A 156 15.38 3.09 -7.17
N ALA A 157 14.32 3.76 -6.75
CA ALA A 157 13.07 3.11 -6.36
C ALA A 157 12.27 2.59 -7.57
N LEU A 158 12.38 3.24 -8.74
CA LEU A 158 11.76 2.79 -9.99
C LEU A 158 12.35 1.45 -10.46
N SER A 159 13.67 1.25 -10.30
CA SER A 159 14.33 0.00 -10.69
C SER A 159 14.02 -1.19 -9.77
N CYS A 160 13.45 -0.96 -8.58
CA CYS A 160 13.22 -2.00 -7.56
C CYS A 160 11.73 -2.39 -7.38
N GLU A 161 10.84 -1.99 -8.29
CA GLU A 161 9.39 -2.35 -8.30
C GLU A 161 8.60 -2.07 -7.00
N GLU A 162 8.83 -0.92 -6.34
CA GLU A 162 8.08 -0.52 -5.13
C GLU A 162 7.13 0.67 -5.41
N PRO A 163 5.96 0.46 -6.05
CA PRO A 163 5.14 1.54 -6.63
C PRO A 163 4.59 2.54 -5.61
N MET A 164 4.21 2.08 -4.41
CA MET A 164 3.74 2.99 -3.35
C MET A 164 4.84 3.94 -2.87
N ARG A 165 6.08 3.45 -2.90
CA ARG A 165 7.26 4.16 -2.44
C ARG A 165 7.72 5.18 -3.46
N VAL A 166 7.74 4.80 -4.74
CA VAL A 166 7.99 5.68 -5.88
C VAL A 166 7.09 6.91 -5.81
N ASN A 167 5.78 6.71 -5.65
CA ASN A 167 4.79 7.79 -5.56
C ASN A 167 5.00 8.68 -4.32
N ALA A 168 5.32 8.07 -3.17
CA ALA A 168 5.56 8.82 -1.94
C ALA A 168 6.82 9.70 -2.05
N ILE A 169 7.90 9.20 -2.65
CA ILE A 169 9.14 9.96 -2.88
C ILE A 169 8.90 11.07 -3.89
N ALA A 170 8.21 10.80 -5.00
CA ALA A 170 7.89 11.82 -6.00
C ALA A 170 7.14 12.99 -5.36
N LYS A 171 6.06 12.69 -4.61
CA LYS A 171 5.25 13.71 -3.94
C LYS A 171 6.06 14.52 -2.94
N ALA A 172 6.87 13.88 -2.11
CA ALA A 172 7.72 14.57 -1.16
C ALA A 172 8.77 15.46 -1.85
N THR A 173 9.37 14.99 -2.95
CA THR A 173 10.37 15.74 -3.72
C THR A 173 9.78 17.01 -4.30
N THR A 174 8.59 16.91 -4.93
CA THR A 174 7.86 18.08 -5.44
C THR A 174 7.57 19.09 -4.33
N SER A 175 7.09 18.63 -3.17
CA SER A 175 6.80 19.52 -2.04
C SER A 175 8.03 20.18 -1.45
N ILE A 176 9.19 19.49 -1.42
CA ILE A 176 10.45 20.05 -0.91
C ILE A 176 11.06 21.06 -1.89
N ARG A 177 10.99 20.80 -3.21
CA ARG A 177 11.43 21.74 -4.24
C ARG A 177 10.67 23.07 -4.18
N ALA A 178 9.39 23.03 -3.81
CA ALA A 178 8.56 24.22 -3.66
C ALA A 178 8.82 25.03 -2.38
N LEU A 179 9.64 24.54 -1.44
CA LEU A 179 9.94 25.26 -0.21
C LEU A 179 10.82 26.47 -0.50
N THR A 180 10.41 27.62 0.02
CA THR A 180 11.16 28.89 -0.05
C THR A 180 12.16 29.07 1.08
N TYR A 181 12.32 28.06 1.94
CA TYR A 181 13.23 28.06 3.08
C TYR A 181 14.08 26.79 3.13
N LYS A 182 15.24 26.89 3.77
CA LYS A 182 16.15 25.77 3.98
C LYS A 182 15.57 24.70 4.90
N VAL A 183 15.60 23.45 4.45
CA VAL A 183 15.23 22.30 5.27
C VAL A 183 16.33 22.03 6.29
N THR A 184 16.00 22.16 7.57
CA THR A 184 16.93 21.94 8.70
C THR A 184 16.56 20.72 9.56
N ASN A 185 15.34 20.21 9.43
CA ASN A 185 14.87 19.05 10.16
C ASN A 185 13.66 18.41 9.46
N GLY A 186 13.84 17.21 8.91
CA GLY A 186 12.80 16.43 8.27
C GLY A 186 11.71 15.96 9.24
N SER A 187 12.05 15.64 10.48
CA SER A 187 11.05 15.26 11.50
C SER A 187 10.05 16.38 11.82
N LYS A 188 10.46 17.66 11.75
CA LYS A 188 9.55 18.81 11.89
C LYS A 188 8.58 18.90 10.72
N LEU A 189 9.04 18.65 9.50
CA LEU A 189 8.19 18.61 8.29
C LEU A 189 7.17 17.47 8.34
N ALA A 190 7.44 16.41 9.12
CA ALA A 190 6.55 15.28 9.29
C ALA A 190 5.44 15.51 10.34
N LYS A 191 5.63 16.40 11.30
CA LYS A 191 4.69 16.64 12.42
C LYS A 191 3.47 17.46 11.96
N PRO A 192 2.26 17.17 12.48
CA PRO A 192 1.09 18.00 12.23
C PRO A 192 1.31 19.43 12.75
N GLY A 193 1.01 20.44 11.93
CA GLY A 193 1.16 21.86 12.29
C GLY A 193 1.37 22.77 11.08
N PRO A 194 1.59 24.08 11.29
CA PRO A 194 1.80 25.06 10.21
C PRO A 194 3.06 24.80 9.38
N GLY A 195 4.03 24.04 9.91
CA GLY A 195 5.24 23.61 9.19
C GLY A 195 5.13 22.22 8.54
N LYS A 196 3.93 21.63 8.48
CA LYS A 196 3.71 20.31 7.88
C LYS A 196 3.87 20.42 6.37
N VAL A 197 4.78 19.64 5.80
CA VAL A 197 4.93 19.54 4.34
C VAL A 197 4.13 18.36 3.82
N GLU A 198 3.34 18.61 2.78
CA GLU A 198 2.57 17.56 2.12
C GLU A 198 3.50 16.49 1.54
N GLY A 199 3.09 15.21 1.57
CA GLY A 199 3.95 14.10 1.10
C GLY A 199 5.07 13.68 2.06
N VAL A 200 5.53 14.53 2.98
CA VAL A 200 6.60 14.18 3.94
C VAL A 200 6.03 13.49 5.18
N GLY A 201 6.02 12.16 5.20
CA GLY A 201 5.62 11.35 6.37
C GLY A 201 6.76 11.13 7.39
N LYS A 202 6.49 10.41 8.49
CA LYS A 202 7.51 10.07 9.51
C LYS A 202 8.76 9.41 8.92
N SER A 203 8.56 8.47 7.99
CA SER A 203 9.66 7.73 7.32
C SER A 203 10.50 8.65 6.43
N ILE A 204 9.86 9.51 5.62
CA ILE A 204 10.57 10.45 4.75
C ILE A 204 11.28 11.53 5.58
N GLY A 205 10.63 12.03 6.64
CA GLY A 205 11.24 12.97 7.58
C GLY A 205 12.53 12.42 8.21
N ALA A 206 12.50 11.15 8.66
CA ALA A 206 13.70 10.49 9.20
C ALA A 206 14.82 10.31 8.16
N GLN A 207 14.46 10.03 6.90
CA GLN A 207 15.44 9.94 5.81
C GLN A 207 16.07 11.29 5.49
N ILE A 208 15.29 12.38 5.54
CA ILE A 208 15.79 13.74 5.38
C ILE A 208 16.72 14.09 6.55
N ASP A 209 16.35 13.77 7.79
CA ASP A 209 17.22 13.99 8.96
C ASP A 209 18.56 13.24 8.79
N TYR A 210 18.51 11.98 8.35
CA TYR A 210 19.71 11.18 8.07
C TYR A 210 20.56 11.82 6.96
N PHE A 211 19.93 12.30 5.89
CA PHE A 211 20.63 13.01 4.80
C PHE A 211 21.32 14.28 5.29
N LEU A 212 20.65 15.07 6.13
CA LEU A 212 21.24 16.31 6.67
C LEU A 212 22.49 16.06 7.53
N GLU A 213 22.62 14.86 8.11
CA GLU A 213 23.78 14.46 8.91
C GLU A 213 24.87 13.76 8.08
N HIS A 214 24.51 12.98 7.05
CA HIS A 214 25.44 12.09 6.34
C HIS A 214 25.68 12.45 4.86
N ASP A 215 24.98 13.46 4.32
CA ASP A 215 24.95 13.86 2.90
C ASP A 215 24.59 12.71 1.93
N LYS A 216 23.90 11.68 2.45
CA LYS A 216 23.41 10.52 1.70
C LYS A 216 22.15 9.96 2.33
N PHE A 217 21.29 9.33 1.54
CA PHE A 217 20.17 8.56 2.10
C PHE A 217 20.64 7.17 2.52
N GLU A 218 20.37 6.79 3.77
CA GLU A 218 20.63 5.44 4.30
C GLU A 218 20.12 4.35 3.35
N ARG A 219 18.94 4.58 2.76
CA ARG A 219 18.31 3.61 1.86
C ARG A 219 19.02 3.47 0.51
N MET A 220 19.76 4.49 0.07
CA MET A 220 20.51 4.42 -1.18
C MET A 220 21.57 3.30 -1.15
N GLU A 221 22.17 3.03 0.02
CA GLU A 221 23.16 1.97 0.17
C GLU A 221 22.60 0.57 -0.07
N TYR A 222 21.31 0.35 0.20
CA TYR A 222 20.64 -0.92 -0.06
C TYR A 222 20.35 -1.07 -1.55
N TYR A 223 19.91 0.01 -2.21
CA TYR A 223 19.67 0.01 -3.65
C TYR A 223 20.95 -0.22 -4.46
N LEU A 224 22.07 0.40 -4.05
CA LEU A 224 23.37 0.16 -4.69
C LEU A 224 23.87 -1.28 -4.53
N ARG A 225 23.50 -1.95 -3.43
CA ARG A 225 23.84 -3.37 -3.17
C ARG A 225 22.84 -4.36 -3.77
N GLY A 226 21.72 -3.89 -4.33
CA GLY A 226 20.62 -4.76 -4.77
C GLY A 226 19.93 -5.50 -3.62
N GLU A 227 20.09 -5.03 -2.39
CA GLU A 227 19.56 -5.65 -1.18
C GLU A 227 18.23 -4.99 -0.76
N ARG A 228 17.34 -5.75 -0.11
CA ARG A 228 16.15 -5.18 0.53
C ARG A 228 16.51 -4.69 1.93
N MET A 229 16.08 -3.47 2.26
CA MET A 229 16.27 -2.90 3.59
C MET A 229 15.57 -3.78 4.66
N PRO A 230 16.23 -4.08 5.80
CA PRO A 230 15.61 -4.80 6.91
C PRO A 230 14.40 -4.01 7.48
N HIS A 231 13.33 -4.74 7.79
CA HIS A 231 12.05 -4.20 8.27
C HIS A 231 12.00 -4.00 9.78
#